data_AF-A0A084INN7-F1
#
_entry.id   AF-A0A084INN7-F1
#
_cell.length_a   1.000
_cell.length_b   1.000
_cell.length_c   1.000
_cell.angle_alpha   90.00
_cell.angle_beta   90.00
_cell.angle_gamma   90.00
#
_symmetry.space_group_name_H-M   'P 1'
#
loop_
_entity.id
_entity.type
_entity.pdbx_description
1 polymer ?
#
loop_
_entity_poly.entity_id
_entity_poly.type
_entity_poly.pdbx_seq_one_letter_code
_entity_poly.pdbx_strand_id
1 'polypeptide(L)'
;MRDDQIEKEIQAKGLNSPRLTPDAIDEWIVGEQYHRFPNTTTTVCCLSLKNGFNVTADSACVSPENFDEEIGRQVARDKAKGKVWELEGYRLKQALHEGRMTEAGGD
;
A
#
# COMPACT_ATOMS: atom_id res chain seq x y z
N MET A 1 -5.41 9.87 11.52
CA MET A 1 -6.68 10.32 12.14
C MET A 1 -7.79 9.27 12.08
N ARG A 2 -8.22 8.78 10.89
CA ARG A 2 -9.19 7.67 10.80
C ARG A 2 -8.57 6.32 11.16
N ASP A 3 -7.37 6.05 10.67
CA ASP A 3 -6.66 4.79 10.93
C ASP A 3 -6.35 4.60 12.42
N ASP A 4 -5.93 5.68 13.10
CA ASP A 4 -5.69 5.68 14.55
C ASP A 4 -6.93 5.38 15.39
N GLN A 5 -8.12 5.80 14.92
CA GLN A 5 -9.38 5.54 15.63
C GLN A 5 -9.80 4.07 15.49
N ILE A 6 -9.66 3.51 14.29
CA ILE A 6 -9.93 2.10 14.01
C ILE A 6 -8.96 1.22 14.82
N GLU A 7 -7.69 1.59 14.85
CA GLU A 7 -6.65 0.90 15.63
C GLU A 7 -7.00 0.84 17.12
N LYS A 8 -7.39 1.97 17.72
CA LYS A 8 -7.84 1.99 19.12
C LYS A 8 -9.03 1.09 19.38
N GLU A 9 -9.98 1.03 18.45
CA GLU A 9 -11.17 0.17 18.59
C GLU A 9 -10.83 -1.32 18.49
N ILE A 10 -9.91 -1.70 17.59
CA ILE A 10 -9.39 -3.07 17.46
C ILE A 10 -8.74 -3.52 18.78
N GLN A 11 -7.89 -2.68 19.35
CA GLN A 11 -7.22 -2.95 20.63
C GLN A 11 -8.23 -3.04 21.78
N ALA A 12 -9.19 -2.12 21.85
CA ALA A 12 -10.25 -2.15 22.87
C ALA A 12 -11.11 -3.43 22.81
N LYS A 13 -11.23 -4.05 21.62
CA LYS A 13 -11.94 -5.30 21.40
C LYS A 13 -11.07 -6.55 21.59
N GLY A 14 -9.78 -6.41 21.93
CA GLY A 14 -8.86 -7.53 22.15
C GLY A 14 -8.53 -8.33 20.89
N LEU A 15 -8.65 -7.71 19.71
CA LEU A 15 -8.44 -8.36 18.42
C LEU A 15 -6.93 -8.40 18.08
N ASN A 16 -6.18 -9.23 18.79
CA ASN A 16 -4.71 -9.23 18.82
C ASN A 16 -4.05 -10.23 17.83
N SER A 17 -4.81 -10.76 16.87
CA SER A 17 -4.22 -11.62 15.83
C SER A 17 -3.21 -10.84 14.98
N PRO A 18 -2.14 -11.50 14.47
CA PRO A 18 -1.17 -10.86 13.58
C PRO A 18 -1.86 -10.18 12.41
N ARG A 19 -1.49 -8.92 12.15
CA ARG A 19 -2.12 -8.09 11.12
C ARG A 19 -1.16 -7.04 10.59
N LEU A 20 -1.54 -6.48 9.45
CA LEU A 20 -0.84 -5.37 8.83
C LEU A 20 -1.37 -4.05 9.36
N THR A 21 -0.48 -3.07 9.45
CA THR A 21 -0.83 -1.66 9.72
C THR A 21 -0.47 -0.82 8.51
N PRO A 22 -1.13 0.34 8.31
CA PRO A 22 -0.73 1.29 7.27
C PRO A 22 0.75 1.65 7.32
N ASP A 23 1.28 1.92 8.52
CA ASP A 23 2.70 2.24 8.75
C ASP A 23 3.62 1.09 8.31
N ALA A 24 3.26 -0.16 8.61
CA ALA A 24 4.05 -1.31 8.17
C ALA A 24 4.11 -1.41 6.63
N ILE A 25 3.02 -1.10 5.93
CA ILE A 25 3.01 -1.06 4.47
C ILE A 25 3.85 0.09 3.93
N ASP A 26 3.75 1.28 4.54
CA ASP A 26 4.56 2.43 4.15
C ASP A 26 6.06 2.17 4.37
N GLU A 27 6.43 1.50 5.46
CA GLU A 27 7.81 1.11 5.70
C GLU A 27 8.37 0.23 4.59
N TRP A 28 7.58 -0.70 4.04
CA TRP A 28 8.02 -1.59 2.96
C TRP A 28 8.38 -0.86 1.67
N ILE A 29 7.89 0.36 1.47
CA ILE A 29 8.09 1.15 0.26
C ILE A 29 9.35 2.01 0.42
N VAL A 30 10.37 1.73 -0.39
CA VAL A 30 11.68 2.42 -0.34
C VAL A 30 11.89 3.40 -1.48
N GLY A 31 10.99 3.43 -2.46
CA GLY A 31 11.05 4.37 -3.58
C GLY A 31 9.75 4.43 -4.36
N GLU A 32 9.55 5.55 -5.03
CA GLU A 32 8.43 5.75 -5.93
C GLU A 32 8.85 6.50 -7.20
N GLN A 33 8.34 6.07 -8.34
CA GLN A 33 8.53 6.71 -9.63
C GLN A 33 7.19 6.86 -10.33
N TYR A 34 7.03 7.93 -11.10
CA TYR A 34 5.81 8.21 -11.84
C TYR A 34 6.11 8.39 -13.32
N HIS A 35 5.20 7.89 -14.15
CA HIS A 35 5.21 8.16 -15.58
C HIS A 35 3.82 8.55 -16.03
N ARG A 36 3.71 9.75 -16.59
CA ARG A 36 2.51 10.18 -17.31
C ARG A 36 2.77 10.05 -18.81
N PHE A 37 1.87 9.36 -19.51
CA PHE A 37 1.97 9.25 -20.96
C PHE A 37 1.58 10.59 -21.62
N PRO A 38 2.40 11.12 -22.55
CA PRO A 38 2.11 12.38 -23.22
C PRO A 38 0.72 12.40 -23.86
N ASN A 39 0.02 13.54 -23.75
CA ASN A 39 -1.34 13.74 -24.28
C ASN A 39 -2.41 12.77 -23.72
N THR A 40 -2.15 12.16 -22.56
CA THR A 40 -3.14 11.34 -21.85
C THR A 40 -3.43 11.90 -20.45
N THR A 41 -4.46 11.34 -19.82
CA THR A 41 -4.77 11.49 -18.39
C THR A 41 -4.23 10.33 -17.55
N THR A 42 -3.44 9.45 -18.17
CA THR A 42 -2.95 8.22 -17.54
C THR A 42 -1.61 8.47 -16.85
N THR A 43 -1.59 8.21 -15.55
CA THR A 43 -0.38 8.27 -14.71
C THR A 43 -0.15 6.91 -14.09
N VAL A 44 1.04 6.35 -14.30
CA VAL A 44 1.50 5.12 -13.67
C VAL A 44 2.38 5.48 -12.49
N CYS A 45 2.13 4.86 -11.34
CA CYS A 45 3.02 4.85 -10.19
C CYS A 45 3.74 3.49 -10.13
N CYS A 46 5.05 3.52 -9.89
CA CYS A 46 5.89 2.36 -9.62
C CYS A 46 6.50 2.50 -8.22
N LEU A 47 6.09 1.63 -7.30
CA LEU A 47 6.64 1.53 -5.96
C LEU A 47 7.73 0.46 -5.94
N SER A 48 8.90 0.80 -5.39
CA SER A 48 9.97 -0.14 -5.12
C SER A 48 9.92 -0.58 -3.66
N LEU A 49 9.95 -1.90 -3.42
CA LEU A 49 9.87 -2.47 -2.08
C LEU A 49 11.25 -2.86 -1.53
N LYS A 50 11.38 -3.00 -0.20
CA LYS A 50 12.66 -3.38 0.48
C LYS A 50 13.32 -4.64 -0.10
N ASN A 51 12.53 -5.59 -0.61
CA ASN A 51 13.03 -6.84 -1.21
C ASN A 51 13.42 -6.71 -2.70
N GLY A 52 13.36 -5.51 -3.28
CA GLY A 52 13.63 -5.26 -4.69
C GLY A 52 12.47 -5.56 -5.64
N PHE A 53 11.31 -6.00 -5.15
CA PHE A 53 10.12 -6.17 -5.97
C PHE A 53 9.48 -4.82 -6.29
N ASN A 54 8.99 -4.65 -7.52
CA ASN A 54 8.32 -3.43 -7.95
C ASN A 54 6.81 -3.67 -8.13
N VAL A 55 6.00 -2.77 -7.59
CA VAL A 55 4.55 -2.80 -7.70
C VAL A 55 4.08 -1.59 -8.48
N THR A 56 3.33 -1.81 -9.56
CA THR A 56 2.78 -0.73 -10.39
C THR A 56 1.26 -0.66 -10.31
N ALA A 57 0.73 0.56 -10.38
CA ALA A 57 -0.68 0.81 -10.61
C ALA A 57 -0.87 2.15 -11.33
N ASP A 58 -2.06 2.37 -11.86
CA ASP A 58 -2.37 3.54 -12.69
C ASP A 58 -3.61 4.29 -12.21
N SER A 59 -3.60 5.59 -12.47
CA SER A 59 -4.81 6.42 -12.53
C SER A 59 -5.13 6.70 -13.99
N ALA A 60 -6.38 6.57 -14.38
CA ALA A 60 -6.87 7.01 -15.69
C ALA A 60 -8.12 7.89 -15.46
N CYS A 61 -7.95 9.22 -15.55
CA CYS A 61 -9.09 10.14 -15.47
C CYS A 61 -9.88 10.10 -16.79
N VAL A 62 -11.20 10.06 -16.71
CA VAL A 62 -12.07 9.92 -17.90
C VAL A 62 -12.13 11.19 -18.74
N SER A 63 -11.97 12.38 -18.13
CA SER A 63 -12.02 13.67 -18.84
C SER A 63 -10.70 14.44 -18.70
N PRO A 64 -10.05 14.82 -19.81
CA PRO A 64 -8.89 15.72 -19.80
C PRO A 64 -9.18 17.09 -19.15
N GLU A 65 -10.41 17.57 -19.25
CA GLU A 65 -10.83 18.87 -18.68
C GLU A 65 -10.79 18.87 -17.15
N ASN A 66 -10.95 17.69 -16.55
CA ASN A 66 -10.89 17.46 -15.11
C ASN A 66 -9.58 16.76 -14.69
N PHE A 67 -8.56 16.77 -15.55
CA PHE A 67 -7.29 16.15 -15.22
C PHE A 67 -6.48 17.03 -14.28
N ASP A 68 -6.05 16.43 -13.16
CA ASP A 68 -5.11 16.99 -12.22
C ASP A 68 -3.99 15.97 -12.01
N GLU A 69 -2.75 16.38 -12.26
CA GLU A 69 -1.58 15.49 -12.19
C GLU A 69 -1.27 15.04 -10.76
N GLU A 70 -1.47 15.92 -9.77
CA GLU A 70 -1.24 15.60 -8.37
C GLU A 70 -2.25 14.58 -7.88
N ILE A 71 -3.53 14.78 -8.20
CA ILE A 71 -4.60 13.82 -7.90
C ILE A 71 -4.35 12.49 -8.61
N GLY A 72 -3.94 12.52 -9.88
CA GLY A 72 -3.59 11.32 -10.63
C GLY A 72 -2.47 10.51 -9.97
N ARG A 73 -1.39 11.19 -9.57
CA ARG A 73 -0.27 10.56 -8.84
C ARG A 73 -0.74 9.97 -7.52
N GLN A 74 -1.54 10.70 -6.74
CA GLN A 74 -2.07 10.22 -5.47
C GLN A 74 -2.92 8.96 -5.66
N VAL A 75 -3.86 8.96 -6.61
CA VAL A 75 -4.72 7.80 -6.91
C VAL A 75 -3.90 6.61 -7.38
N ALA A 76 -2.91 6.82 -8.26
CA ALA A 76 -2.03 5.75 -8.74
C ALA A 76 -1.20 5.16 -7.59
N ARG A 77 -0.68 6.01 -6.69
CA ARG A 77 0.06 5.60 -5.50
C ARG A 77 -0.81 4.79 -4.54
N ASP A 78 -2.02 5.26 -4.24
CA ASP A 78 -2.93 4.57 -3.32
C ASP A 78 -3.35 3.20 -3.84
N LYS A 79 -3.60 3.08 -5.15
CA LYS A 79 -3.84 1.78 -5.79
C LYS A 79 -2.62 0.86 -5.72
N ALA A 80 -1.41 1.39 -5.95
CA ALA A 80 -0.18 0.60 -5.84
C ALA A 80 0.04 0.14 -4.39
N LYS A 81 -0.18 1.00 -3.39
CA LYS A 81 -0.18 0.64 -1.96
C LYS A 81 -1.19 -0.44 -1.64
N GLY A 82 -2.40 -0.38 -2.20
CA GLY A 82 -3.42 -1.42 -2.05
C GLY A 82 -2.92 -2.79 -2.53
N LYS A 83 -2.19 -2.85 -3.65
CA LYS A 83 -1.56 -4.10 -4.11
C LYS A 83 -0.45 -4.58 -3.17
N VAL A 84 0.35 -3.67 -2.60
CA VAL A 84 1.36 -4.04 -1.57
C VAL A 84 0.66 -4.65 -0.36
N TRP A 85 -0.47 -4.08 0.07
CA TRP A 85 -1.27 -4.62 1.17
C TRP A 85 -1.75 -6.06 0.88
N GLU A 86 -2.28 -6.31 -0.32
CA GLU A 86 -2.70 -7.67 -0.73
C GLU A 86 -1.54 -8.67 -0.68
N LEU A 87 -0.36 -8.27 -1.18
CA LEU A 87 0.85 -9.10 -1.18
C LEU A 87 1.35 -9.40 0.24
N GLU A 88 1.45 -8.38 1.09
CA GLU A 88 1.85 -8.55 2.48
C GLU A 88 0.81 -9.36 3.27
N GLY A 89 -0.48 -9.24 2.91
CA GLY A 89 -1.56 -10.01 3.53
C GLY A 89 -1.44 -11.49 3.22
N TYR A 90 -1.16 -11.82 1.94
CA TYR A 90 -0.83 -13.17 1.53
C TYR A 90 0.44 -13.68 2.23
N ARG A 91 1.53 -12.89 2.28
CA ARG A 91 2.79 -13.25 2.94
C ARG A 91 2.59 -13.59 4.41
N LEU A 92 1.84 -12.75 5.13
CA LEU A 92 1.49 -12.98 6.52
C LEU A 92 0.66 -14.25 6.69
N LYS A 93 -0.37 -14.45 5.85
CA LYS A 93 -1.19 -15.66 5.90
C LYS A 93 -0.39 -16.93 5.63
N GLN A 94 0.55 -16.88 4.68
CA GLN A 94 1.44 -17.99 4.35
C GLN A 94 2.36 -18.31 5.54
N ALA A 95 2.98 -17.30 6.16
CA ALA A 95 3.82 -17.47 7.34
C ALA A 95 3.06 -18.13 8.50
N LEU A 96 1.81 -17.71 8.73
CA LEU A 96 0.92 -18.33 9.73
C LEU A 96 0.60 -19.80 9.41
N HIS A 97 0.37 -20.12 8.14
CA HIS A 97 0.11 -21.50 7.70
C HIS A 97 1.31 -22.42 7.95
N GLU A 98 2.52 -21.91 7.73
CA GLU A 98 3.77 -22.67 7.90
C GLU A 98 4.29 -22.69 9.34
N GLY A 99 3.59 -22.07 10.29
CA GLY A 99 4.05 -21.94 11.67
C GLY A 99 5.27 -21.01 11.84
N ARG A 100 5.61 -20.22 10.81
CA ARG A 100 6.66 -19.22 10.87
C ARG A 100 6.09 -17.96 11.50
N MET A 101 6.04 -17.91 12.83
CA MET A 101 5.85 -16.63 13.52
C MET A 101 7.16 -15.85 13.43
N THR A 102 7.22 -14.83 12.56
CA THR A 102 8.16 -13.73 12.79
C THR A 102 7.57 -12.87 13.89
N GLU A 103 8.17 -12.94 15.07
CA GLU A 103 7.93 -12.00 16.17
C GLU A 103 8.12 -10.58 15.62
N ALA A 104 7.02 -9.85 15.46
CA ALA A 104 7.05 -8.46 15.04
C ALA A 104 6.94 -7.59 16.29
N GLY A 105 8.07 -7.01 16.71
CA GLY A 105 8.14 -5.84 17.59
C GLY A 105 8.38 -6.13 19.07
N GLY A 106 9.65 -6.14 19.47
CA GLY A 106 10.08 -6.22 20.87
C GLY A 106 11.60 -6.11 21.01
N ASP A 107 12.14 -4.92 20.75
CA ASP A 107 13.21 -4.23 21.52
C ASP A 107 13.48 -2.85 20.91
#